data_AF-A0A2P6PZK4-F1
#
_entry.id   AF-A0A2P6PZK4-F1
#
_cell.length_a   1.000
_cell.length_b   1.000
_cell.length_c   1.000
_cell.angle_alpha   90.00
_cell.angle_beta   90.00
_cell.angle_gamma   90.00
#
_symmetry.space_group_name_H-M   'P 1'
#
loop_
_entity.id
_entity.type
_entity.pdbx_description
1 polymer ?
#
loop_
_entity_poly.entity_id
_entity_poly.type
_entity_poly.pdbx_seq_one_letter_code
_entity_poly.pdbx_strand_id
1 'polypeptide(L)'
;MHVRNYLRDVLIQAGFHESKLQHLKTMEEIDDALSKGSANGGVAVVVDETPSMKLFLAKYCNKYAMSTRPLFKTDGLAFVRPSLF
;
A
#
# COMPACT_ATOMS: atom_id res chain seq x y z
N MET A 1 5.25 14.53 -7.57
CA MET A 1 6.13 13.35 -7.35
C MET A 1 5.36 12.12 -7.83
N HIS A 2 5.75 11.56 -8.99
CA HIS A 2 5.02 10.52 -9.72
C HIS A 2 5.80 9.19 -9.58
N VAL A 3 5.69 8.50 -8.45
CA VAL A 3 6.23 7.13 -8.34
C VAL A 3 5.36 6.33 -7.38
N ARG A 4 4.38 5.59 -7.92
CA ARG A 4 3.66 4.51 -7.20
C ARG A 4 3.46 3.26 -8.09
N ASN A 5 4.33 3.04 -9.09
CA ASN A 5 4.26 1.85 -9.95
C ASN A 5 5.05 0.67 -9.39
N TYR A 6 6.08 0.91 -8.58
CA TYR A 6 6.97 -0.13 -8.08
C TYR A 6 6.25 -1.21 -7.23
N LEU A 7 5.32 -0.81 -6.34
CA LEU A 7 4.60 -1.76 -5.50
C LEU A 7 3.76 -2.76 -6.31
N ARG A 8 3.21 -2.34 -7.46
CA ARG A 8 2.49 -3.23 -8.37
C ARG A 8 3.41 -4.34 -8.86
N ASP A 9 4.59 -3.98 -9.36
CA ASP A 9 5.55 -4.94 -9.90
C ASP A 9 6.05 -5.92 -8.84
N VAL A 10 6.30 -5.44 -7.61
CA VAL A 10 6.67 -6.29 -6.47
C VAL A 10 5.57 -7.29 -6.13
N LEU A 11 4.30 -6.86 -6.12
CA LEU A 11 3.17 -7.74 -5.83
C LEU A 11 2.96 -8.79 -6.93
N ILE A 12 3.13 -8.42 -8.20
CA ILE A 12 3.06 -9.37 -9.31
C ILE A 12 4.19 -10.41 -9.21
N GLN A 13 5.42 -9.99 -8.92
CA GLN A 13 6.55 -10.89 -8.70
C GLN A 13 6.36 -11.81 -7.48
N ALA A 14 5.64 -11.34 -6.47
CA ALA A 14 5.24 -12.15 -5.32
C ALA A 14 4.13 -13.18 -5.63
N GLY A 15 3.59 -13.18 -6.85
CA GLY A 15 2.56 -14.13 -7.31
C GLY A 15 1.12 -13.62 -7.24
N PHE A 16 0.90 -12.33 -6.95
CA PHE A 16 -0.44 -11.76 -7.03
C PHE A 16 -0.83 -11.50 -8.48
N HIS A 17 -1.97 -12.04 -8.88
CA HIS A 17 -2.51 -11.78 -10.22
C HIS A 17 -2.95 -10.32 -10.36
N GLU A 18 -2.65 -9.69 -11.49
CA GLU A 18 -2.92 -8.27 -11.72
C GLU A 18 -4.40 -7.90 -11.52
N SER A 19 -5.32 -8.81 -11.88
CA SER A 19 -6.77 -8.61 -11.68
C SER A 19 -7.20 -8.50 -10.22
N LYS A 20 -6.35 -8.90 -9.26
CA LYS A 20 -6.59 -8.75 -7.82
C LYS A 20 -6.00 -7.47 -7.25
N LEU A 21 -5.28 -6.68 -8.07
CA LEU A 21 -4.64 -5.45 -7.65
C LEU A 21 -5.56 -4.26 -7.93
N GLN A 22 -5.82 -3.48 -6.89
CA GLN A 22 -6.60 -2.25 -7.00
C GLN A 22 -5.73 -1.06 -6.62
N HIS A 23 -5.76 -0.01 -7.46
CA HIS A 23 -5.05 1.22 -7.17
C HIS A 23 -5.92 2.15 -6.34
N LEU A 24 -5.54 2.37 -5.07
CA LEU A 24 -6.22 3.26 -4.14
C LEU A 24 -5.33 4.50 -3.91
N LYS A 25 -5.93 5.70 -3.97
CA LYS A 25 -5.17 6.96 -3.94
C LYS A 25 -5.30 7.69 -2.62
N THR A 26 -6.47 7.67 -2.00
CA THR A 26 -6.78 8.43 -0.78
C THR A 26 -7.02 7.52 0.41
N MET A 27 -6.91 8.07 1.62
CA MET A 27 -7.17 7.32 2.84
C MET A 27 -8.65 6.94 2.98
N GLU A 28 -9.55 7.78 2.46
CA GLU A 28 -10.99 7.54 2.41
C GLU A 28 -11.34 6.38 1.48
N GLU A 29 -10.70 6.29 0.30
CA GLU A 29 -10.86 5.15 -0.61
C GLU A 29 -10.37 3.85 0.04
N ILE A 30 -9.26 3.90 0.79
CA ILE A 30 -8.73 2.76 1.53
C ILE A 30 -9.72 2.33 2.63
N ASP A 31 -10.26 3.28 3.39
CA ASP A 31 -11.23 2.99 4.46
C ASP A 31 -12.51 2.34 3.92
N ASP A 32 -13.07 2.87 2.83
CA ASP A 32 -14.25 2.31 2.17
C ASP A 32 -13.98 0.89 1.64
N ALA A 33 -12.86 0.70 0.93
CA ALA A 33 -12.51 -0.59 0.36
C ALA A 33 -12.25 -1.65 1.44
N LEU A 34 -11.56 -1.32 2.53
CA LEU A 34 -11.33 -2.24 3.64
C LEU A 34 -12.62 -2.53 4.42
N SER A 35 -13.48 -1.53 4.61
CA SER A 35 -14.77 -1.70 5.30
C SER A 35 -15.73 -2.62 4.55
N LYS A 36 -15.73 -2.54 3.21
CA LYS A 36 -16.49 -3.47 2.36
C LYS A 36 -15.94 -4.89 2.44
N GLY A 37 -14.62 -5.03 2.53
CA GLY A 37 -13.93 -6.31 2.48
C GLY A 37 -14.01 -6.98 1.10
N SER A 38 -13.19 -8.02 0.88
CA SER A 38 -13.09 -8.67 -0.43
C SER A 38 -14.38 -9.32 -0.92
N ALA A 39 -15.24 -9.78 -0.01
CA ALA A 39 -16.51 -10.42 -0.36
C ALA A 39 -17.55 -9.44 -0.94
N ASN A 40 -17.46 -8.15 -0.62
CA ASN A 40 -18.43 -7.13 -1.06
C ASN A 40 -17.82 -6.13 -2.05
N GLY A 41 -16.87 -6.58 -2.87
CA GLY A 41 -16.22 -5.75 -3.89
C GLY A 41 -15.23 -4.71 -3.36
N GLY A 42 -14.80 -4.85 -2.10
CA GLY A 42 -13.68 -4.12 -1.51
C GLY A 42 -12.38 -4.91 -1.56
N VAL A 43 -11.49 -4.65 -0.60
CA VAL A 43 -10.18 -5.32 -0.50
C VAL A 43 -10.01 -6.01 0.85
N ALA A 44 -9.25 -7.10 0.87
CA ALA A 44 -8.92 -7.80 2.12
C ALA A 44 -7.73 -7.17 2.85
N VAL A 45 -6.80 -6.55 2.11
CA VAL A 45 -5.58 -5.96 2.63
C VAL A 45 -5.15 -4.82 1.73
N VAL A 46 -4.49 -3.82 2.31
CA VAL A 46 -3.80 -2.75 1.59
C VAL A 46 -2.31 -2.84 1.91
N VAL A 47 -1.49 -2.70 0.87
CA VAL A 47 -0.03 -2.70 0.96
C VAL A 47 0.47 -1.34 0.51
N ASP A 48 1.20 -0.67 1.39
CA ASP A 48 1.87 0.59 1.13
C ASP A 48 3.06 0.72 2.10
N GLU A 49 3.83 1.79 1.98
CA GLU A 49 4.95 2.07 2.85
C GLU A 49 4.54 2.18 4.32
N THR A 50 5.41 1.71 5.23
CA THR A 50 5.18 1.77 6.69
C THR A 50 4.80 3.17 7.21
N PRO A 51 5.47 4.28 6.85
CA PRO A 51 5.06 5.61 7.29
C PRO A 51 3.63 5.98 6.85
N SER A 52 3.26 5.67 5.59
CA SER A 52 1.91 5.91 5.07
C SER A 52 0.85 5.13 5.86
N MET A 53 1.12 3.85 6.15
CA MET A 53 0.20 3.00 6.92
C MET A 53 0.10 3.41 8.39
N LYS A 54 1.19 3.88 9.01
CA LYS A 54 1.14 4.47 10.36
C LYS A 54 0.24 5.69 10.42
N LEU A 55 0.30 6.57 9.41
CA LEU A 55 -0.56 7.73 9.32
C LEU A 55 -2.04 7.33 9.10
N PHE A 56 -2.28 6.33 8.26
CA PHE A 56 -3.63 5.78 8.04
C PHE A 56 -4.23 5.22 9.35
N LEU A 57 -3.48 4.43 10.11
CA LEU A 57 -3.92 3.91 11.41
C LEU A 57 -4.21 5.03 12.43
N ALA A 58 -3.41 6.10 12.42
CA ALA A 58 -3.64 7.25 13.29
C ALA A 58 -4.92 8.02 12.93
N LYS A 59 -5.34 7.99 11.67
CA LYS A 59 -6.61 8.59 11.21
C LYS A 59 -7.82 7.72 11.55
N TYR A 60 -7.70 6.40 11.38
CA TYR A 60 -8.77 5.43 11.63
C TYR A 60 -8.44 4.55 12.84
N CYS A 61 -8.13 5.19 13.97
CA CYS A 61 -7.72 4.53 15.21
C CYS A 61 -8.62 3.33 15.55
N ASN A 62 -7.99 2.18 15.86
CA ASN A 62 -8.63 0.94 16.29
C ASN A 62 -9.53 0.22 15.25
N LYS A 63 -9.74 0.78 14.06
CA LYS A 63 -10.55 0.12 13.01
C LYS A 63 -9.78 -0.97 12.27
N TYR A 64 -8.46 -0.80 12.17
CA TYR A 64 -7.58 -1.69 11.41
C TYR A 64 -6.33 -2.05 12.19
N ALA A 65 -5.72 -3.15 11.80
CA ALA A 65 -4.41 -3.57 12.29
C ALA A 65 -3.43 -3.66 11.12
N MET A 66 -2.19 -3.21 11.35
CA MET A 66 -1.08 -3.43 10.45
C MET A 66 -0.28 -4.64 10.91
N SER A 67 0.10 -5.52 9.99
CA SER A 67 0.98 -6.64 10.31
C SER A 67 2.35 -6.14 10.77
N THR A 68 2.85 -6.65 11.90
CA THR A 68 4.17 -6.30 12.44
C THR A 68 5.31 -6.95 11.66
N ARG A 69 5.02 -7.95 10.83
CA ARG A 69 5.98 -8.56 9.90
C ARG A 69 5.93 -7.83 8.56
N PRO A 70 7.09 -7.48 7.98
CA PRO A 70 7.15 -7.00 6.61
C PRO A 70 6.58 -8.07 5.67
N LEU A 71 5.57 -7.71 4.87
CA LEU A 71 5.05 -8.60 3.82
C LEU A 71 6.09 -8.75 2.70
N PHE A 72 6.78 -7.65 2.37
CA PHE A 72 7.84 -7.60 1.37
C PHE A 72 8.94 -6.67 1.87
N LYS A 73 10.20 -7.03 1.60
CA LYS A 73 11.34 -6.14 1.86
C LYS A 73 11.57 -5.31 0.62
N THR A 74 11.16 -4.05 0.67
CA THR A 74 11.40 -3.05 -0.37
C THR A 74 12.53 -2.12 0.05
N ASP A 75 13.15 -1.46 -0.93
CA ASP A 75 14.08 -0.37 -0.63
C ASP A 75 13.34 0.77 0.10
N GLY A 76 14.08 1.50 0.94
CA GLY A 76 13.54 2.60 1.73
C GLY A 76 13.40 3.90 0.94
N LEU A 77 12.75 4.88 1.54
CA LEU A 77 12.69 6.24 1.01
C LEU A 77 14.09 6.88 1.02
N ALA A 78 14.51 7.41 -0.13
CA ALA A 78 15.79 8.09 -0.29
C ALA A 78 15.65 9.34 -1.18
N PHE A 79 16.49 10.34 -0.92
CA PHE A 79 16.64 11.48 -1.82
C PHE A 79 17.64 11.15 -2.92
N VAL A 80 17.20 11.19 -4.18
CA VAL A 80 18.09 11.03 -5.34
C VAL A 80 18.57 12.41 -5.77
N ARG A 81 19.88 12.63 -5.74
CA ARG A 81 20.51 13.80 -6.36
C ARG A 81 20.94 13.42 -7.79
N PRO A 82 20.69 14.27 -8.81
CA PRO A 82 21.28 14.08 -10.13
C PRO A 82 22.81 14.12 -10.05
N SER A 83 23.48 13.17 -10.67
CA SER A 83 24.94 13.23 -10.86
C SER A 83 25.23 14.40 -11.81
N LEU A 84 25.93 15.43 -11.33
CA LEU A 84 26.57 16.41 -12.21
C LEU A 84 27.79 15.71 -12.82
N PHE A 85 27.78 15.53 -14.14
CA PHE A 85 29.03 15.43 -14.90
C PHE A 85 29.63 16.84 -15.03
#